data_AF-A0A2A2APH9-F1
#
_entry.id   AF-A0A2A2APH9-F1
#
_cell.length_a   1.000
_cell.length_b   1.000
_cell.length_c   1.000
_cell.angle_alpha   90.00
_cell.angle_beta   90.00
_cell.angle_gamma   90.00
#
_symmetry.space_group_name_H-M   'P 1'
#
loop_
_entity.id
_entity.type
_entity.pdbx_description
1 polymer ?
#
loop_
_entity_poly.entity_id
_entity_poly.type
_entity_poly.pdbx_seq_one_letter_code
_entity_poly.pdbx_strand_id
1 'polypeptide(L)'
;MNDNWVLLAGLTDHEAAAIEIMVNMTWREQRCITLRRDLSLSIPEQTAQAKACRYCVIDLFSLGLRKHSPDNEVLLLQFLAGRSAVLLVRGSGSGWFDALLPLQPGQHITCLSMPYSSIALRDALQKIKNANAADAQRMPAAAPPGARRPANATAPAAPAPSAAPMAAAAPAQP
;
A
#
# COMPACT_ATOMS: atom_id res chain seq x y z
N MET A 1 3.38 -2.28 -6.72
CA MET A 1 3.23 -0.83 -6.43
C MET A 1 4.58 -0.27 -6.06
N ASN A 2 4.72 1.05 -5.96
CA ASN A 2 5.92 1.68 -5.42
C ASN A 2 5.66 2.05 -3.95
N ASP A 3 5.86 1.10 -3.04
CA ASP A 3 5.49 1.19 -1.62
C ASP A 3 6.22 2.33 -0.86
N ASN A 4 7.36 2.77 -1.41
CA ASN A 4 8.16 3.87 -0.89
C ASN A 4 7.69 5.27 -1.35
N TRP A 5 6.63 5.40 -2.18
CA TRP A 5 6.23 6.69 -2.71
C TRP A 5 4.91 7.22 -2.12
N VAL A 6 4.93 8.49 -1.73
CA VAL A 6 3.80 9.26 -1.20
C VAL A 6 3.34 10.28 -2.23
N LEU A 7 2.05 10.26 -2.59
CA LEU A 7 1.45 11.27 -3.45
C LEU A 7 1.05 12.49 -2.61
N LEU A 8 1.50 13.68 -3.00
CA LEU A 8 1.09 14.96 -2.42
C LEU A 8 0.19 15.67 -3.45
N ALA A 9 -1.06 15.99 -3.12
CA ALA A 9 -2.02 16.55 -4.07
C ALA A 9 -2.73 17.80 -3.52
N GLY A 10 -2.85 18.82 -4.37
CA GLY A 10 -3.54 20.07 -4.01
C GLY A 10 -2.76 21.01 -3.09
N LEU A 11 -1.52 20.67 -2.75
CA LEU A 11 -0.67 21.51 -1.91
C LEU A 11 -0.06 22.67 -2.71
N THR A 12 0.28 23.75 -2.01
CA THR A 12 1.23 24.73 -2.53
C THR A 12 2.65 24.14 -2.58
N ASP A 13 3.53 24.70 -3.40
CA ASP A 13 4.95 24.28 -3.45
C ASP A 13 5.64 24.32 -2.09
N HIS A 14 5.32 25.31 -1.25
CA HIS A 14 5.88 25.45 0.09
C HIS A 14 5.36 24.35 1.05
N GLU A 15 4.04 24.06 1.05
CA GLU A 15 3.48 22.95 1.81
C GLU A 15 4.06 21.60 1.33
N ALA A 16 4.14 21.38 0.01
CA ALA A 16 4.67 20.14 -0.55
C ALA A 16 6.14 19.91 -0.19
N ALA A 17 6.99 20.93 -0.31
CA ALA A 17 8.40 20.86 0.08
C ALA A 17 8.57 20.60 1.59
N ALA A 18 7.79 21.26 2.45
CA ALA A 18 7.83 21.04 3.89
C ALA A 18 7.44 19.59 4.27
N ILE A 19 6.44 19.02 3.60
CA ILE A 19 6.03 17.62 3.80
C ILE A 19 7.09 16.65 3.24
N GLU A 20 7.68 16.94 2.08
CA GLU A 20 8.73 16.10 1.50
C GLU A 20 9.96 16.02 2.42
N ILE A 21 10.41 17.16 2.97
CA ILE A 21 11.50 17.21 3.96
C ILE A 21 11.14 16.37 5.18
N MET A 22 9.94 16.55 5.74
CA MET A 22 9.46 15.79 6.91
C MET A 22 9.39 14.27 6.64
N VAL A 23 8.89 13.86 5.46
CA VAL A 23 8.80 12.46 5.03
C VAL A 23 10.20 11.86 4.90
N ASN A 24 11.12 12.54 4.21
CA ASN A 24 12.50 12.08 4.00
C ASN A 24 13.28 11.98 5.33
N MET A 25 13.08 12.94 6.25
CA MET A 25 13.68 12.88 7.60
C MET A 25 13.13 11.73 8.44
N THR A 26 11.85 11.37 8.29
CA THR A 26 11.20 10.32 9.10
C THR A 26 11.41 8.92 8.51
N TRP A 27 11.42 8.80 7.18
CA TRP A 27 11.55 7.55 6.44
C TRP A 27 12.50 7.76 5.24
N ARG A 28 13.79 7.49 5.44
CA ARG A 28 14.90 7.82 4.50
C ARG A 28 14.77 7.30 3.06
N GLU A 29 14.00 6.26 2.83
CA GLU A 29 13.80 5.67 1.49
C GLU A 29 12.51 6.17 0.82
N GLN A 30 11.68 6.97 1.53
CA GLN A 30 10.45 7.48 0.95
C GLN A 30 10.66 8.72 0.10
N ARG A 31 9.96 8.75 -1.05
CA ARG A 31 9.94 9.89 -1.97
C ARG A 31 8.52 10.42 -2.15
N CYS A 32 8.42 11.71 -2.42
CA CYS A 32 7.15 12.35 -2.71
C CYS A 32 6.96 12.53 -4.22
N ILE A 33 5.71 12.56 -4.67
CA ILE A 33 5.31 13.05 -5.99
C ILE A 33 4.29 14.15 -5.75
N THR A 34 4.54 15.36 -6.25
CA THR A 34 3.63 16.48 -6.05
C THR A 34 2.78 16.70 -7.31
N LEU A 35 1.48 16.48 -7.19
CA LEU A 35 0.48 17.04 -8.10
C LEU A 35 0.09 18.41 -7.55
N ARG A 36 0.70 19.46 -8.13
CA ARG A 36 0.42 20.85 -7.77
C ARG A 36 -1.07 21.15 -7.85
N ARG A 37 -1.52 22.04 -6.98
CA ARG A 37 -2.82 22.71 -7.12
C ARG A 37 -2.92 23.41 -8.47
N ASP A 38 -3.97 23.11 -9.23
CA ASP A 38 -4.38 23.91 -10.38
C ASP A 38 -5.28 25.08 -9.95
N LEU A 39 -5.26 26.17 -10.72
CA LEU A 39 -6.08 27.37 -10.46
C LEU A 39 -7.58 27.11 -10.65
N SER A 40 -7.96 26.11 -11.47
CA SER A 40 -9.35 25.70 -11.70
C SER A 40 -9.99 25.02 -10.49
N LEU A 41 -9.19 24.65 -9.47
CA LEU A 41 -9.60 23.85 -8.31
C LEU A 41 -10.29 22.53 -8.67
N SER A 42 -10.01 22.01 -9.87
CA SER A 42 -10.46 20.69 -10.30
C SER A 42 -9.52 19.61 -9.76
N ILE A 43 -10.00 18.37 -9.73
CA ILE A 43 -9.15 17.22 -9.40
C ILE A 43 -8.08 17.05 -10.49
N PRO A 44 -6.78 17.07 -10.14
CA PRO A 44 -5.72 16.99 -11.13
C PRO A 44 -5.63 15.58 -11.74
N GLU A 45 -5.34 15.51 -13.04
CA GLU A 45 -5.08 14.23 -13.69
C GLU A 45 -3.84 13.56 -13.08
N GLN A 46 -3.94 12.28 -12.76
CA GLN A 46 -2.83 11.54 -12.17
C GLN A 46 -1.99 10.85 -13.24
N THR A 47 -0.70 11.20 -13.27
CA THR A 47 0.33 10.48 -14.02
C THR A 47 0.43 9.02 -13.57
N ALA A 48 1.00 8.15 -14.42
CA ALA A 48 1.22 6.74 -14.06
C ALA A 48 2.05 6.58 -12.77
N GLN A 49 3.02 7.48 -12.54
CA GLN A 49 3.85 7.48 -11.34
C GLN A 49 3.04 7.88 -10.09
N ALA A 50 2.18 8.90 -10.20
CA ALA A 50 1.26 9.30 -9.13
C ALA A 50 0.25 8.21 -8.77
N LYS A 51 -0.24 7.44 -9.76
CA LYS A 51 -1.10 6.25 -9.55
C LYS A 51 -0.37 5.10 -8.84
N ALA A 52 0.96 5.00 -8.99
CA ALA A 52 1.77 3.93 -8.40
C ALA A 52 2.14 4.16 -6.92
N CYS A 53 1.96 5.37 -6.38
CA CYS A 53 2.12 5.69 -4.95
C CYS A 53 1.14 4.90 -4.08
N ARG A 54 1.58 4.39 -2.93
CA ARG A 54 0.73 3.61 -2.01
C ARG A 54 -0.04 4.46 -1.00
N TYR A 55 0.49 5.65 -0.67
CA TYR A 55 -0.09 6.58 0.31
C TYR A 55 -0.29 7.95 -0.33
N CYS A 56 -1.34 8.67 0.08
CA CYS A 56 -1.62 10.02 -0.40
C CYS A 56 -1.74 11.04 0.76
N VAL A 57 -1.38 12.30 0.52
CA VAL A 57 -1.72 13.46 1.34
C VAL A 57 -2.41 14.46 0.44
N ILE A 58 -3.67 14.81 0.74
CA ILE A 58 -4.55 15.53 -0.18
C ILE A 58 -5.16 16.74 0.54
N ASP A 59 -4.99 17.94 -0.01
CA ASP A 59 -5.77 19.11 0.42
C ASP A 59 -7.12 19.18 -0.30
N LEU A 60 -8.18 18.80 0.39
CA LEU A 60 -9.53 18.75 -0.16
C LEU A 60 -10.01 20.10 -0.68
N PHE A 61 -9.59 21.21 -0.04
CA PHE A 61 -10.01 22.54 -0.45
C PHE A 61 -9.51 22.93 -1.85
N SER A 62 -8.26 22.56 -2.17
CA SER A 62 -7.64 22.89 -3.46
C SER A 62 -8.02 21.93 -4.58
N LEU A 63 -8.55 20.75 -4.27
CA LEU A 63 -9.18 19.83 -5.23
C LEU A 63 -10.68 20.13 -5.46
N GLY A 64 -11.20 21.25 -4.93
CA GLY A 64 -12.62 21.64 -5.08
C GLY A 64 -13.58 20.95 -4.10
N LEU A 65 -13.11 19.92 -3.40
CA LEU A 65 -13.84 19.06 -2.46
C LEU A 65 -14.11 19.75 -1.10
N ARG A 66 -14.55 21.02 -1.12
CA ARG A 66 -14.65 21.90 0.07
C ARG A 66 -15.69 21.45 1.11
N LYS A 67 -16.68 20.67 0.70
CA LYS A 67 -17.75 20.11 1.56
C LYS A 67 -17.93 18.63 1.23
N HIS A 68 -18.26 17.83 2.24
CA HIS A 68 -18.71 16.46 1.99
C HIS A 68 -20.06 16.50 1.27
N SER A 69 -20.17 15.68 0.23
CA SER A 69 -21.38 15.41 -0.55
C SER A 69 -21.16 14.07 -1.26
N PRO A 70 -22.22 13.32 -1.64
CA PRO A 70 -22.05 12.04 -2.32
C PRO A 70 -21.28 12.17 -3.65
N ASP A 71 -21.45 13.28 -4.37
CA ASP A 71 -20.71 13.57 -5.60
C ASP A 71 -19.20 13.77 -5.32
N ASN A 72 -18.86 14.63 -4.35
CA ASN A 72 -17.47 14.86 -3.93
C ASN A 72 -16.82 13.60 -3.33
N GLU A 73 -17.60 12.73 -2.69
CA GLU A 73 -17.14 11.44 -2.19
C GLU A 73 -16.77 10.49 -3.34
N VAL A 74 -17.64 10.34 -4.35
CA VAL A 74 -17.35 9.54 -5.55
C VAL A 74 -16.08 10.04 -6.24
N LEU A 75 -15.96 11.36 -6.41
CA LEU A 75 -14.78 12.01 -7.00
C LEU A 75 -13.50 11.75 -6.17
N LEU A 76 -13.57 11.86 -4.85
CA LEU A 76 -12.45 11.56 -3.95
C LEU A 76 -12.05 10.08 -4.02
N LEU A 77 -13.01 9.16 -3.95
CA LEU A 77 -12.76 7.72 -3.97
C LEU A 77 -12.20 7.26 -5.33
N GLN A 78 -12.66 7.86 -6.43
CA GLN A 78 -12.11 7.63 -7.77
C GLN A 78 -10.65 8.12 -7.87
N PHE A 79 -10.34 9.30 -7.30
CA PHE A 79 -8.96 9.80 -7.21
C PHE A 79 -8.08 8.91 -6.32
N LEU A 80 -8.61 8.43 -5.20
CA LEU A 80 -7.88 7.53 -4.31
C LEU A 80 -7.67 6.14 -4.91
N ALA A 81 -8.61 5.62 -5.70
CA ALA A 81 -8.53 4.30 -6.33
C ALA A 81 -8.15 3.18 -5.33
N GLY A 82 -8.80 3.16 -4.16
CA GLY A 82 -8.55 2.19 -3.08
C GLY A 82 -7.34 2.49 -2.18
N ARG A 83 -6.57 3.56 -2.44
CA ARG A 83 -5.35 3.86 -1.67
C ARG A 83 -5.65 4.56 -0.34
N SER A 84 -4.76 4.32 0.63
CA SER A 84 -4.81 4.96 1.94
C SER A 84 -4.33 6.41 1.88
N ALA A 85 -4.94 7.31 2.66
CA ALA A 85 -4.67 8.74 2.56
C ALA A 85 -4.83 9.53 3.87
N VAL A 86 -4.08 10.63 3.98
CA VAL A 86 -4.35 11.73 4.90
C VAL A 86 -5.08 12.84 4.15
N LEU A 87 -6.26 13.23 4.62
CA LEU A 87 -7.05 14.30 4.04
C LEU A 87 -6.90 15.57 4.88
N LEU A 88 -6.41 16.64 4.27
CA LEU A 88 -6.29 17.94 4.90
C LEU A 88 -7.58 18.72 4.65
N VAL A 89 -8.21 19.18 5.74
CA VAL A 89 -9.54 19.81 5.72
C VAL A 89 -9.42 21.21 6.30
N ARG A 90 -9.82 22.24 5.54
CA ARG A 90 -9.82 23.64 6.00
C ARG A 90 -11.15 24.02 6.67
N GLY A 91 -11.07 24.81 7.74
CA GLY A 91 -12.24 25.32 8.47
C GLY A 91 -12.91 24.26 9.37
N SER A 92 -14.20 24.44 9.65
CA SER A 92 -15.02 23.60 10.55
C SER A 92 -15.36 22.20 9.98
N GLY A 93 -14.53 21.67 9.09
CA GLY A 93 -14.61 20.28 8.64
C GLY A 93 -15.62 19.97 7.54
N SER A 94 -16.67 20.77 7.39
CA SER A 94 -17.63 20.68 6.28
C SER A 94 -18.24 19.28 6.05
N GLY A 95 -18.37 18.46 7.11
CA GLY A 95 -18.83 17.07 7.06
C GLY A 95 -17.72 16.00 6.94
N TRP A 96 -16.51 16.34 6.46
CA TRP A 96 -15.46 15.36 6.17
C TRP A 96 -14.85 14.62 7.38
N PHE A 97 -15.04 15.11 8.61
CA PHE A 97 -14.60 14.40 9.82
C PHE A 97 -15.60 13.36 10.33
N ASP A 98 -16.88 13.53 10.00
CA ASP A 98 -17.99 12.67 10.41
C ASP A 98 -18.41 11.70 9.28
N ALA A 99 -18.05 12.02 8.03
CA ALA A 99 -18.32 11.23 6.85
C ALA A 99 -17.81 9.78 6.96
N LEU A 100 -18.74 8.84 7.00
CA LEU A 100 -18.47 7.40 6.89
C LEU A 100 -18.24 7.03 5.42
N LEU A 101 -17.03 7.27 4.93
CA LEU A 101 -16.63 6.97 3.55
C LEU A 101 -16.69 5.44 3.29
N PRO A 102 -17.26 4.98 2.16
CA PRO A 102 -17.29 3.56 1.79
C PRO A 102 -15.90 3.09 1.29
N LEU A 103 -14.99 2.85 2.23
CA LEU A 103 -13.61 2.44 1.96
C LEU A 103 -13.50 1.00 1.47
N GLN A 104 -12.50 0.73 0.62
CA GLN A 104 -12.14 -0.63 0.21
C GLN A 104 -11.44 -1.41 1.34
N PRO A 105 -11.43 -2.76 1.31
CA PRO A 105 -10.66 -3.56 2.26
C PRO A 105 -9.17 -3.15 2.27
N GLY A 106 -8.59 -2.97 3.46
CA GLY A 106 -7.21 -2.50 3.63
C GLY A 106 -6.96 -1.01 3.33
N GLN A 107 -7.99 -0.25 2.91
CA GLN A 107 -7.91 1.19 2.72
C GLN A 107 -8.13 1.92 4.06
N HIS A 108 -7.21 2.82 4.40
CA HIS A 108 -7.29 3.63 5.61
C HIS A 108 -7.21 5.12 5.30
N ILE A 109 -8.16 5.89 5.83
CA ILE A 109 -8.19 7.34 5.71
C ILE A 109 -8.06 7.98 7.10
N THR A 110 -7.38 9.12 7.18
CA THR A 110 -7.33 9.96 8.38
C THR A 110 -7.49 11.42 7.99
N CYS A 111 -8.51 12.08 8.53
CA CYS A 111 -8.74 13.51 8.31
C CYS A 111 -7.94 14.35 9.32
N LEU A 112 -7.39 15.47 8.87
CA LEU A 112 -6.58 16.39 9.67
C LEU A 112 -7.00 17.83 9.38
N SER A 113 -7.30 18.60 10.44
CA SER A 113 -7.75 19.98 10.31
C SER A 113 -6.58 20.92 10.03
N MET A 114 -6.80 21.92 9.18
CA MET A 114 -5.88 23.05 9.01
C MET A 114 -6.22 24.18 10.00
N PRO A 115 -5.22 24.84 10.61
CA PRO A 115 -3.79 24.59 10.48
C PRO A 115 -3.36 23.31 11.22
N TYR A 116 -2.46 22.54 10.61
CA TYR A 116 -1.87 21.34 11.21
C TYR A 116 -0.40 21.56 11.59
N SER A 117 0.10 20.79 12.56
CA SER A 117 1.52 20.70 12.87
C SER A 117 2.16 19.50 12.18
N SER A 118 3.45 19.58 11.84
CA SER A 118 4.20 18.47 11.24
C SER A 118 4.15 17.19 12.07
N ILE A 119 4.08 17.30 13.41
CA ILE A 119 3.91 16.17 14.32
C ILE A 119 2.59 15.43 14.06
N ALA A 120 1.48 16.16 13.91
CA ALA A 120 0.16 15.59 13.69
C ALA A 120 0.03 14.97 12.28
N LEU A 121 0.62 15.60 11.27
CA LEU A 121 0.68 15.03 9.92
C LEU A 121 1.53 13.74 9.88
N ARG A 122 2.69 13.75 10.55
CA ARG A 122 3.56 12.56 10.67
C ARG A 122 2.83 11.43 11.39
N ASP A 123 2.10 11.73 12.47
CA ASP A 123 1.29 10.75 13.19
C ASP A 123 0.19 10.15 12.30
N ALA A 124 -0.57 10.99 11.59
CA ALA A 124 -1.59 10.54 10.64
C ALA A 124 -1.02 9.63 9.53
N LEU A 125 0.15 10.00 8.98
CA LEU A 125 0.88 9.16 8.01
C LEU A 125 1.36 7.84 8.63
N GLN A 126 1.93 7.86 9.83
CA GLN A 126 2.37 6.65 10.53
C GLN A 126 1.18 5.74 10.86
N LYS A 127 0.02 6.30 11.24
CA LYS A 127 -1.22 5.59 11.53
C LYS A 127 -1.74 4.83 10.31
N ILE A 128 -1.85 5.47 9.14
CA ILE A 128 -2.31 4.77 7.92
C ILE A 128 -1.29 3.72 7.44
N LYS A 129 0.02 3.97 7.60
CA LYS A 129 1.08 2.99 7.28
C LYS A 129 1.02 1.76 8.20
N ASN A 130 0.85 1.97 9.50
CA ASN A 130 0.71 0.89 10.48
C ASN A 130 -0.56 0.06 10.26
N ALA A 131 -1.68 0.74 9.99
CA ALA A 131 -2.95 0.06 9.73
C ALA A 131 -2.88 -0.81 8.46
N ASN A 132 -2.32 -0.28 7.37
CA ASN A 132 -2.15 -1.01 6.12
C ASN A 132 -1.12 -2.16 6.23
N ALA A 133 -0.09 -2.02 7.07
CA ALA A 133 0.84 -3.12 7.39
C ALA A 133 0.14 -4.22 8.20
N ALA A 134 -0.65 -3.86 9.22
CA ALA A 134 -1.41 -4.82 10.02
C ALA A 134 -2.49 -5.55 9.20
N ASP A 135 -3.11 -4.87 8.23
CA ASP A 135 -4.03 -5.49 7.27
C ASP A 135 -3.30 -6.51 6.36
N ALA A 136 -2.15 -6.13 5.79
CA ALA A 136 -1.31 -7.01 5.00
C ALA A 136 -0.76 -8.23 5.77
N GLN A 137 -0.68 -8.15 7.11
CA GLN A 137 -0.36 -9.29 7.98
C GLN A 137 -1.59 -10.14 8.35
N ARG A 138 -2.80 -9.56 8.35
CA ARG A 138 -4.06 -10.27 8.62
C ARG A 138 -4.62 -10.99 7.41
N MET A 139 -4.44 -10.45 6.20
CA MET A 139 -4.62 -11.23 4.98
C MET A 139 -3.59 -12.36 5.00
N PRO A 140 -3.98 -13.63 5.21
CA PRO A 140 -3.02 -14.71 5.15
C PRO A 140 -2.49 -14.73 3.73
N ALA A 141 -1.17 -14.82 3.56
CA ALA A 141 -0.62 -15.23 2.29
C ALA A 141 -1.33 -16.54 1.92
N ALA A 142 -2.08 -16.54 0.81
CA ALA A 142 -2.80 -17.72 0.36
C ALA A 142 -1.80 -18.87 0.31
N ALA A 143 -2.06 -19.91 1.12
CA ALA A 143 -1.05 -20.92 1.42
C ALA A 143 -0.49 -21.48 0.10
N PRO A 144 0.85 -21.49 -0.09
CA PRO A 144 1.44 -21.83 -1.37
C PRO A 144 0.97 -23.23 -1.80
N PRO A 145 0.25 -23.36 -2.93
CA PRO A 145 -0.25 -24.64 -3.38
C PRO A 145 0.92 -25.48 -3.89
N GLY A 146 1.51 -26.29 -3.02
CA GLY A 146 2.63 -27.15 -3.43
C GLY A 146 3.58 -27.65 -2.35
N ALA A 147 3.53 -27.16 -1.11
CA ALA A 147 4.36 -27.69 -0.01
C ALA A 147 3.89 -29.06 0.51
N ARG A 148 3.67 -30.02 -0.41
CA ARG A 148 3.35 -31.42 -0.10
C ARG A 148 4.63 -32.09 0.40
N ARG A 149 4.88 -31.93 1.71
CA ARG A 149 6.04 -32.43 2.45
C ARG A 149 6.39 -33.86 2.01
N PRO A 150 7.61 -34.13 1.49
CA PRO A 150 8.03 -35.50 1.24
C PRO A 150 8.13 -36.20 2.60
N ALA A 151 7.34 -37.26 2.77
CA ALA A 151 7.36 -38.08 3.97
C ALA A 151 8.57 -39.02 3.92
N ASN A 152 9.75 -38.52 4.29
CA ASN A 152 10.87 -39.38 4.66
C ASN A 152 10.48 -40.15 5.94
N ALA A 153 10.09 -41.42 5.77
CA ALA A 153 9.99 -42.40 6.84
C ALA A 153 11.15 -43.40 6.67
N THR A 154 12.15 -43.33 7.56
CA THR A 154 13.37 -44.13 7.46
C THR A 154 13.41 -45.26 8.49
N ALA A 155 13.00 -46.47 8.05
CA ALA A 155 13.49 -47.80 8.51
C ALA A 155 13.36 -48.18 10.02
N PRO A 156 13.70 -49.42 10.46
CA PRO A 156 14.10 -50.63 9.73
C PRO A 156 13.35 -51.94 10.13
N ALA A 157 13.43 -52.97 9.26
CA ALA A 157 13.33 -54.40 9.63
C ALA A 157 13.99 -55.28 8.54
N ALA A 158 14.68 -56.35 8.94
CA ALA A 158 15.39 -57.32 8.09
C ALA A 158 15.11 -58.76 8.61
N PRO A 159 15.61 -59.88 8.02
CA PRO A 159 16.45 -60.06 6.81
C PRO A 159 15.93 -61.14 5.81
N ALA A 160 16.78 -61.54 4.86
CA ALA A 160 16.62 -62.51 3.74
C ALA A 160 16.60 -64.00 4.20
N PRO A 161 16.79 -65.07 3.36
CA PRO A 161 17.20 -65.20 1.93
C PRO A 161 15.99 -65.20 0.96
N SER A 162 16.01 -65.56 -0.34
CA SER A 162 17.02 -66.11 -1.29
C SER A 162 16.72 -65.57 -2.71
N ALA A 163 17.38 -65.86 -3.84
CA ALA A 163 18.41 -66.83 -4.24
C ALA A 163 19.45 -66.18 -5.19
N ALA A 164 20.57 -66.86 -5.41
CA ALA A 164 21.77 -66.41 -6.16
C ALA A 164 22.08 -67.41 -7.31
N PRO A 165 23.13 -67.23 -8.15
CA PRO A 165 23.67 -66.03 -8.80
C PRO A 165 24.05 -66.29 -10.31
N MET A 166 24.86 -65.39 -10.91
CA MET A 166 25.79 -65.62 -12.05
C MET A 166 25.20 -65.68 -13.49
N ALA A 167 25.91 -65.25 -14.56
CA ALA A 167 27.19 -64.53 -14.66
C ALA A 167 27.43 -63.84 -16.05
N ALA A 168 28.38 -62.90 -16.05
CA ALA A 168 29.42 -62.61 -17.06
C ALA A 168 29.10 -62.26 -18.54
N ALA A 169 29.54 -61.05 -18.91
CA ALA A 169 30.53 -60.70 -19.96
C ALA A 169 30.46 -61.27 -21.40
N ALA A 170 30.70 -60.34 -22.34
CA ALA A 170 30.83 -60.44 -23.81
C ALA A 170 32.09 -61.22 -24.32
N PRO A 171 32.44 -61.26 -25.64
CA PRO A 171 31.71 -60.90 -26.88
C PRO A 171 31.77 -62.03 -27.97
N ALA A 172 31.25 -61.78 -29.18
CA ALA A 172 31.44 -62.58 -30.41
C ALA A 172 32.36 -61.81 -31.38
N GLN A 173 33.49 -62.36 -31.87
CA GLN A 173 33.67 -63.27 -33.04
C GLN A 173 33.35 -62.64 -34.41
N PRO A 174 33.95 -63.11 -35.53
CA PRO A 174 34.97 -64.17 -35.67
C PRO A 174 36.39 -63.66 -36.00
#